data_AF-A0A934I2P3-F1
#
_entry.id   AF-A0A934I2P3-F1
#
_cell.length_a   1.000
_cell.length_b   1.000
_cell.length_c   1.000
_cell.angle_alpha   90.00
_cell.angle_beta   90.00
_cell.angle_gamma   90.00
#
_symmetry.space_group_name_H-M   'P 1'
#
loop_
_entity.id
_entity.type
_entity.pdbx_description
1 polymer ?
#
loop_
_entity_poly.entity_id
_entity_poly.type
_entity_poly.pdbx_seq_one_letter_code
_entity_poly.pdbx_strand_id
1 'polypeptide(L)'
;MPGPSDPRVAVYIDFDNIIISRYDQLHGRGSFHKHRVRKAEVTGPDADRETRQRLVDATVDLDAVLDFASSLGTVAISRAYADWSVPVNASYRGQLVDRAVDLTQMFPTVASMKNGADIRLAIDVVEDLFSVPDLTHVVIVAGDSDYIALAQRSKRLGRYVVGIGVAGATSASLASACDEFVDYDALPGVMTDDPITEEPTEAPRTSRRAVAPPRAPEPAPAPVTAGTTAGADQSSTADDSPTTAQGATAADTDDATAPDEPTVVAPKKGPSGLLVRALRLGHAKDDAEWLHSAAVKNHMLRMDPTFNEKALGYRTFTEFVKSRGSFVEVDETGPIRKIRLRSAFHPE
;
A
#
# COMPACT_ATOMS: atom_id res chain seq x y z
N MET A 1 -24.81 30.13 -4.03
CA MET A 1 -23.95 29.03 -3.55
C MET A 1 -24.10 27.89 -4.53
N PRO A 2 -23.06 27.48 -5.28
CA PRO A 2 -23.11 26.18 -5.93
C PRO A 2 -23.38 25.13 -4.83
N GLY A 3 -24.31 24.21 -5.06
CA GLY A 3 -24.64 23.16 -4.09
C GLY A 3 -23.42 22.31 -3.75
N PRO A 4 -23.49 21.44 -2.72
CA PRO A 4 -22.39 20.51 -2.45
C PRO A 4 -22.22 19.60 -3.67
N SER A 5 -21.27 19.94 -4.52
CA SER A 5 -20.86 19.10 -5.64
C SER A 5 -20.18 17.85 -5.07
N ASP A 6 -20.42 16.69 -5.69
CA ASP A 6 -19.69 15.46 -5.35
C ASP A 6 -18.18 15.76 -5.38
N PRO A 7 -17.40 15.36 -4.35
CA PRO A 7 -15.99 15.67 -4.31
C PRO A 7 -15.26 15.15 -5.56
N ARG A 8 -14.28 15.91 -6.04
CA ARG A 8 -13.47 15.59 -7.21
C ARG A 8 -12.04 15.32 -6.75
N VAL A 9 -11.58 14.11 -7.01
CA VAL A 9 -10.33 13.57 -6.45
C VAL A 9 -9.28 13.47 -7.54
N ALA A 10 -8.07 13.95 -7.28
CA ALA A 10 -6.91 13.66 -8.11
C ALA A 10 -5.94 12.76 -7.36
N VAL A 11 -5.47 11.71 -8.03
CA VAL A 11 -4.52 10.73 -7.49
C VAL A 11 -3.20 10.85 -8.23
N TYR A 12 -2.11 11.02 -7.48
CA TYR A 12 -0.76 11.11 -8.02
C TYR A 12 0.13 10.09 -7.34
N ILE A 13 0.69 9.18 -8.14
CA ILE A 13 1.43 8.02 -7.65
C ILE A 13 2.90 8.18 -7.99
N ASP A 14 3.72 8.37 -6.97
CA ASP A 14 5.16 8.15 -7.09
C ASP A 14 5.40 6.64 -7.10
N PHE A 15 5.50 6.11 -8.31
CA PHE A 15 5.43 4.68 -8.52
C PHE A 15 6.68 3.97 -7.98
N ASP A 16 7.86 4.53 -8.26
CA ASP A 16 9.10 3.96 -7.74
C ASP A 16 9.11 4.02 -6.20
N ASN A 17 8.63 5.11 -5.58
CA ASN A 17 8.56 5.21 -4.13
C ASN A 17 7.71 4.11 -3.50
N ILE A 18 6.45 3.95 -3.91
CA ILE A 18 5.55 2.96 -3.29
C ILE A 18 6.05 1.51 -3.49
N ILE A 19 6.56 1.18 -4.68
CA ILE A 19 7.07 -0.18 -4.96
C ILE A 19 8.35 -0.47 -4.17
N ILE A 20 9.29 0.48 -4.14
CA ILE A 20 10.54 0.32 -3.39
C ILE A 20 10.24 0.21 -1.90
N SER A 21 9.38 1.08 -1.37
CA SER A 21 9.00 1.07 0.04
C SER A 21 8.32 -0.23 0.44
N ARG A 22 7.40 -0.77 -0.38
CA ARG A 22 6.74 -2.05 -0.09
C ARG A 22 7.73 -3.20 -0.10
N TYR A 23 8.61 -3.25 -1.09
CA TYR A 23 9.63 -4.29 -1.16
C TYR A 23 10.59 -4.24 0.04
N ASP A 24 11.06 -3.04 0.40
CA ASP A 24 11.97 -2.85 1.53
C ASP A 24 11.30 -3.12 2.89
N GLN A 25 9.99 -2.92 3.02
CA GLN A 25 9.24 -3.26 4.23
C GLN A 25 9.25 -4.78 4.49
N LEU A 26 9.02 -5.59 3.45
CA LEU A 26 8.94 -7.05 3.58
C LEU A 26 10.33 -7.72 3.64
N HIS A 27 11.30 -7.18 2.89
CA HIS A 27 12.62 -7.82 2.71
C HIS A 27 13.77 -7.08 3.41
N GLY A 28 13.44 -6.03 4.17
CA GLY A 28 14.39 -5.20 4.90
C GLY A 28 14.90 -3.98 4.11
N ARG A 29 15.30 -2.93 4.84
CA ARG A 29 15.67 -1.64 4.27
C ARG A 29 16.85 -1.74 3.27
N GLY A 30 16.66 -1.15 2.09
CA GLY A 30 17.61 -1.16 0.98
C GLY A 30 17.72 -2.48 0.23
N SER A 31 16.87 -3.46 0.52
CA SER A 31 16.87 -4.78 -0.13
C SER A 31 16.54 -4.68 -1.62
N PHE A 32 15.69 -3.75 -2.03
CA PHE A 32 15.35 -3.52 -3.44
C PHE A 32 16.60 -3.27 -4.31
N HIS A 33 17.53 -2.46 -3.79
CA HIS A 33 18.78 -2.13 -4.46
C HIS A 33 19.78 -3.28 -4.37
N LYS A 34 19.92 -3.91 -3.19
CA LYS A 34 20.83 -5.05 -2.96
C LYS A 34 20.47 -6.24 -3.86
N HIS A 35 19.18 -6.54 -4.00
CA HIS A 35 18.67 -7.62 -4.84
C HIS A 35 18.58 -7.22 -6.33
N ARG A 36 19.01 -5.99 -6.68
CA ARG A 36 19.03 -5.47 -8.06
C ARG A 36 17.67 -5.58 -8.75
N VAL A 37 16.58 -5.42 -8.00
CA VAL A 37 15.19 -5.66 -8.46
C VAL A 37 14.85 -4.84 -9.70
N ARG A 38 15.31 -3.58 -9.78
CA ARG A 38 15.13 -2.72 -10.95
C ARG A 38 15.63 -3.32 -12.27
N LYS A 39 16.62 -4.21 -12.21
CA LYS A 39 17.20 -4.90 -13.38
C LYS A 39 16.77 -6.36 -13.50
N ALA A 40 16.03 -6.88 -12.53
CA ALA A 40 15.58 -8.26 -12.56
C ALA A 40 14.54 -8.41 -13.67
N GLU A 41 14.72 -9.39 -14.55
CA GLU A 41 13.66 -9.79 -15.47
C GLU A 41 12.54 -10.45 -14.66
N VAL A 42 11.35 -9.88 -14.70
CA VAL A 42 10.16 -10.45 -14.04
C VAL A 42 9.70 -11.71 -14.78
N THR A 43 9.88 -11.74 -16.10
CA THR A 43 9.40 -12.78 -17.02
C THR A 43 10.53 -13.26 -17.92
N GLY A 44 11.34 -14.20 -17.43
CA GLY A 44 12.43 -14.83 -18.19
C GLY A 44 12.76 -16.23 -17.64
N PRO A 45 13.32 -17.15 -18.46
CA PRO A 45 13.69 -18.51 -18.03
C PRO A 45 14.87 -18.52 -17.04
N ASP A 46 15.74 -17.52 -17.08
CA ASP A 46 16.90 -17.37 -16.18
C ASP A 46 16.61 -16.52 -14.94
N ALA A 47 15.38 -16.01 -14.80
CA ALA A 47 15.04 -15.17 -13.67
C ALA A 47 14.94 -16.00 -12.38
N ASP A 48 15.76 -15.63 -11.41
CA ASP A 48 15.87 -16.25 -10.09
C ASP A 48 14.48 -16.46 -9.47
N ARG A 49 14.18 -17.72 -9.14
CA ARG A 49 12.88 -18.13 -8.62
C ARG A 49 12.57 -17.40 -7.31
N GLU A 50 13.58 -17.22 -6.47
CA GLU A 50 13.45 -16.56 -5.19
C GLU A 50 13.14 -15.06 -5.36
N THR A 51 13.91 -14.35 -6.19
CA THR A 51 13.64 -12.93 -6.51
C THR A 51 12.26 -12.73 -7.11
N ARG A 52 11.80 -13.63 -7.99
CA ARG A 52 10.45 -13.57 -8.57
C ARG A 52 9.38 -13.74 -7.49
N GLN A 53 9.56 -14.69 -6.57
CA GLN A 53 8.62 -14.89 -5.47
C GLN A 53 8.56 -13.65 -4.57
N ARG A 54 9.70 -13.11 -4.17
CA ARG A 54 9.77 -11.87 -3.36
C ARG A 54 9.07 -10.69 -4.03
N LEU A 55 9.17 -10.59 -5.36
CA LEU A 55 8.46 -9.57 -6.15
C LEU A 55 6.95 -9.77 -6.16
N VAL A 56 6.49 -11.03 -6.28
CA VAL A 56 5.06 -11.38 -6.19
C VAL A 56 4.53 -11.04 -4.79
N ASP A 57 5.25 -11.43 -3.75
CA ASP A 57 4.85 -11.18 -2.35
C ASP A 57 4.81 -9.68 -2.03
N ALA A 58 5.76 -8.91 -2.59
CA ALA A 58 5.80 -7.45 -2.45
C ALA A 58 4.97 -6.69 -3.47
N THR A 59 4.10 -7.37 -4.23
CA THR A 59 3.28 -6.69 -5.25
C THR A 59 2.29 -5.73 -4.58
N VAL A 60 2.35 -4.46 -4.96
CA VAL A 60 1.38 -3.46 -4.50
C VAL A 60 0.06 -3.65 -5.24
N ASP A 61 -1.01 -3.86 -4.49
CA ASP A 61 -2.39 -3.77 -4.97
C ASP A 61 -2.77 -2.29 -5.19
N LEU A 62 -2.71 -1.86 -6.44
CA LEU A 62 -3.08 -0.50 -6.87
C LEU A 62 -4.60 -0.34 -7.01
N ASP A 63 -5.34 -1.44 -7.17
CA ASP A 63 -6.80 -1.39 -7.17
C ASP A 63 -7.29 -0.94 -5.80
N ALA A 64 -6.70 -1.43 -4.70
CA ALA A 64 -7.04 -0.99 -3.34
C ALA A 64 -6.80 0.52 -3.13
N VAL A 65 -5.69 1.05 -3.65
CA VAL A 65 -5.37 2.50 -3.60
C VAL A 65 -6.41 3.33 -4.34
N LEU A 66 -6.77 2.93 -5.56
CA LEU A 66 -7.72 3.65 -6.40
C LEU A 66 -9.17 3.51 -5.89
N ASP A 67 -9.52 2.35 -5.34
CA ASP A 67 -10.82 2.10 -4.73
C ASP A 67 -10.98 2.96 -3.46
N PHE A 68 -9.94 3.06 -2.62
CA PHE A 68 -9.92 4.00 -1.50
C PHE A 68 -10.10 5.45 -1.97
N ALA A 69 -9.37 5.90 -2.99
CA ALA A 69 -9.52 7.24 -3.54
C ALA A 69 -10.95 7.50 -4.06
N SER A 70 -11.59 6.51 -4.68
CA SER A 70 -12.98 6.61 -5.17
C SER A 70 -14.04 6.73 -4.05
N SER A 71 -13.66 6.36 -2.82
CA SER A 71 -14.49 6.54 -1.62
C SER A 71 -14.61 8.00 -1.18
N LEU A 72 -13.58 8.79 -1.50
CA LEU A 72 -13.47 10.21 -1.17
C LEU A 72 -14.30 11.05 -2.15
N GLY A 73 -14.49 10.56 -3.38
CA GLY A 73 -15.28 11.23 -4.42
C GLY A 73 -15.06 10.65 -5.81
N THR A 74 -15.50 11.37 -6.83
CA THR A 74 -15.27 11.00 -8.23
C THR A 74 -13.81 11.26 -8.58
N VAL A 75 -13.07 10.21 -8.97
CA VAL A 75 -11.68 10.32 -9.44
C VAL A 75 -11.65 11.01 -10.80
N ALA A 76 -11.11 12.22 -10.82
CA ALA A 76 -11.04 13.11 -11.96
C ALA A 76 -9.72 12.98 -12.73
N ILE A 77 -8.63 12.77 -12.00
CA ILE A 77 -7.26 12.65 -12.48
C ILE A 77 -6.64 11.47 -11.75
N SER A 78 -5.94 10.61 -12.47
CA SER A 78 -5.10 9.57 -11.89
C SER A 78 -3.84 9.45 -12.73
N ARG A 79 -2.67 9.77 -12.15
CA ARG A 79 -1.38 9.69 -12.85
C ARG A 79 -0.36 8.92 -12.04
N ALA A 80 0.45 8.11 -12.71
CA ALA A 80 1.60 7.43 -12.12
C ALA A 80 2.90 7.87 -12.82
N TYR A 81 3.96 8.07 -12.02
CA TYR A 81 5.25 8.58 -12.49
C TYR A 81 6.32 7.51 -12.27
N ALA A 82 6.88 7.01 -13.37
CA ALA A 82 7.90 5.97 -13.33
C ALA A 82 8.71 5.93 -14.62
N ASP A 83 9.85 5.24 -14.59
CA ASP A 83 10.44 4.70 -15.81
C ASP A 83 9.72 3.40 -16.20
N TRP A 84 8.80 3.44 -17.16
CA TRP A 84 8.03 2.28 -17.61
C TRP A 84 8.81 1.35 -18.55
N SER A 85 10.04 1.70 -18.91
CA SER A 85 10.96 0.78 -19.59
C SER A 85 11.57 -0.25 -18.64
N VAL A 86 11.48 0.00 -17.33
CA VAL A 86 11.95 -0.90 -16.27
C VAL A 86 11.01 -2.10 -16.14
N PRO A 87 11.51 -3.36 -16.18
CA PRO A 87 10.67 -4.56 -16.13
C PRO A 87 9.74 -4.66 -14.92
N VAL A 88 10.23 -4.34 -13.72
CA VAL A 88 9.40 -4.37 -12.50
C VAL A 88 8.23 -3.40 -12.60
N ASN A 89 8.44 -2.19 -13.13
CA ASN A 89 7.37 -1.20 -13.29
C ASN A 89 6.40 -1.61 -14.40
N ALA A 90 6.92 -2.10 -15.52
CA ALA A 90 6.12 -2.58 -16.65
C ALA A 90 5.18 -3.74 -16.27
N SER A 91 5.53 -4.54 -15.25
CA SER A 91 4.69 -5.64 -14.77
C SER A 91 3.33 -5.20 -14.22
N TYR A 92 3.21 -3.95 -13.76
CA TYR A 92 1.97 -3.37 -13.25
C TYR A 92 1.07 -2.75 -14.33
N ARG A 93 1.48 -2.80 -15.61
CA ARG A 93 0.72 -2.22 -16.73
C ARG A 93 -0.73 -2.68 -16.74
N GLY A 94 -1.01 -3.94 -16.41
CA GLY A 94 -2.38 -4.47 -16.32
C GLY A 94 -3.23 -3.68 -15.33
N GLN A 95 -2.82 -3.64 -14.06
CA GLN A 95 -3.55 -2.91 -13.00
C GLN A 95 -3.76 -1.44 -13.34
N LEU A 96 -2.73 -0.77 -13.88
CA LEU A 96 -2.78 0.65 -14.17
C LEU A 96 -3.67 1.00 -15.38
N VAL A 97 -3.55 0.24 -16.48
CA VAL A 97 -4.31 0.49 -17.72
C VAL A 97 -5.78 0.10 -17.54
N ASP A 98 -6.06 -0.99 -16.84
CA ASP A 98 -7.44 -1.45 -16.57
C ASP A 98 -8.22 -0.41 -15.75
N ARG A 99 -7.53 0.44 -14.98
CA ARG A 99 -8.09 1.53 -14.18
C ARG A 99 -7.92 2.92 -14.82
N ALA A 100 -7.49 2.97 -16.08
CA ALA A 100 -7.27 4.20 -16.85
C ALA A 100 -6.35 5.22 -16.17
N VAL A 101 -5.28 4.76 -15.54
CA VAL A 101 -4.23 5.63 -14.95
C VAL A 101 -3.32 6.17 -16.06
N ASP A 102 -3.12 7.47 -16.09
CA ASP A 102 -2.17 8.11 -17.01
C ASP A 102 -0.73 7.77 -16.60
N LEU A 103 0.02 7.14 -17.50
CA LEU A 103 1.39 6.70 -17.27
C LEU A 103 2.40 7.76 -17.76
N THR A 104 2.92 8.57 -16.83
CA THR A 104 3.95 9.56 -17.15
C THR A 104 5.32 8.89 -17.18
N GLN A 105 5.93 8.81 -18.37
CA GLN A 105 7.26 8.23 -18.55
C GLN A 105 8.36 9.16 -18.06
N MET A 106 9.19 8.65 -17.16
CA MET A 106 10.36 9.33 -16.63
C MET A 106 11.62 8.66 -17.18
N PHE A 107 12.36 9.36 -18.05
CA PHE A 107 13.69 8.92 -18.45
C PHE A 107 14.74 9.50 -17.49
N PRO A 108 15.69 8.70 -16.98
CA PRO A 108 16.81 9.25 -16.22
C PRO A 108 17.67 10.10 -17.14
N THR A 109 17.58 11.43 -17.00
CA THR A 109 18.25 12.41 -17.87
C THR A 109 19.73 12.57 -17.55
N VAL A 110 20.13 12.31 -16.30
CA VAL A 110 21.52 12.17 -15.84
C VAL A 110 21.58 11.17 -14.70
N ALA A 111 22.70 10.43 -14.60
CA ALA A 111 22.91 9.40 -13.56
C ALA A 111 22.74 9.92 -12.11
N SER A 112 22.74 11.24 -11.91
CA SER A 112 22.63 11.92 -10.61
C SER A 112 21.24 12.51 -10.31
N MET A 113 20.30 12.55 -11.26
CA MET A 113 18.98 13.15 -10.99
C MET A 113 18.07 12.11 -10.33
N LYS A 114 18.26 11.97 -9.01
CA LYS A 114 17.54 11.00 -8.18
C LYS A 114 16.05 11.35 -8.00
N ASN A 115 15.67 12.63 -8.18
CA ASN A 115 14.35 13.16 -7.81
C ASN A 115 13.56 13.67 -9.03
N GLY A 116 13.82 13.12 -10.22
CA GLY A 116 13.18 13.59 -11.46
C GLY A 116 11.66 13.36 -11.47
N ALA A 117 11.22 12.21 -10.93
CA ALA A 117 9.81 11.87 -10.80
C ALA A 117 9.10 12.83 -9.83
N ASP A 118 9.67 13.06 -8.65
CA ASP A 118 9.10 13.91 -7.60
C ASP A 118 8.90 15.35 -8.07
N ILE A 119 9.90 15.91 -8.78
CA ILE A 119 9.81 17.25 -9.36
C ILE A 119 8.70 17.31 -10.42
N ARG A 120 8.64 16.31 -11.31
CA ARG A 120 7.63 16.28 -12.36
C ARG A 120 6.23 16.15 -11.78
N LEU A 121 6.04 15.26 -10.82
CA LEU A 121 4.79 15.07 -10.08
C LEU A 121 4.36 16.38 -9.42
N ALA A 122 5.26 17.05 -8.69
CA ALA A 122 4.93 18.30 -8.01
C ALA A 122 4.50 19.43 -8.98
N ILE A 123 5.15 19.53 -10.14
CA ILE A 123 4.77 20.50 -11.18
C ILE A 123 3.37 20.20 -11.71
N ASP A 124 3.13 18.96 -12.13
CA ASP A 124 1.85 18.55 -12.72
C ASP A 124 0.70 18.72 -11.72
N VAL A 125 0.91 18.39 -10.43
CA VAL A 125 -0.08 18.65 -9.37
C VAL A 125 -0.41 20.12 -9.26
N VAL A 126 0.61 20.99 -9.16
CA VAL A 126 0.39 22.43 -9.02
C VAL A 126 -0.33 22.98 -10.26
N GLU A 127 0.02 22.54 -11.46
CA GLU A 127 -0.69 22.92 -12.69
C GLU A 127 -2.18 22.51 -12.64
N ASP A 128 -2.48 21.25 -12.31
CA ASP A 128 -3.84 20.76 -12.23
C ASP A 128 -4.67 21.51 -11.16
N LEU A 129 -4.06 21.90 -10.05
CA LEU A 129 -4.74 22.69 -9.01
C LEU A 129 -5.23 24.05 -9.49
N PHE A 130 -4.56 24.63 -10.49
CA PHE A 130 -4.98 25.88 -11.14
C PHE A 130 -5.89 25.63 -12.36
N SER A 131 -5.63 24.57 -13.11
CA SER A 131 -6.33 24.25 -14.37
C SER A 131 -7.69 23.58 -14.15
N VAL A 132 -7.90 22.94 -13.00
CA VAL A 132 -9.13 22.22 -12.65
C VAL A 132 -9.73 22.84 -11.37
N PRO A 133 -10.59 23.87 -11.50
CA PRO A 133 -11.06 24.65 -10.35
C PRO A 133 -11.94 23.89 -9.35
N ASP A 134 -12.62 22.83 -9.82
CA ASP A 134 -13.53 22.00 -9.03
C ASP A 134 -12.85 20.83 -8.31
N LEU A 135 -11.53 20.68 -8.48
CA LEU A 135 -10.73 19.67 -7.80
C LEU A 135 -10.75 19.96 -6.30
N THR A 136 -11.24 19.03 -5.47
CA THR A 136 -11.41 19.24 -4.02
C THR A 136 -10.42 18.44 -3.18
N HIS A 137 -9.98 17.27 -3.68
CA HIS A 137 -9.09 16.36 -2.97
C HIS A 137 -7.84 16.04 -3.78
N VAL A 138 -6.69 16.01 -3.12
CA VAL A 138 -5.41 15.55 -3.68
C VAL A 138 -4.94 14.34 -2.88
N VAL A 139 -4.76 13.21 -3.56
CA VAL A 139 -4.19 11.99 -3.00
C VAL A 139 -2.76 11.87 -3.51
N ILE A 140 -1.79 11.86 -2.60
CA ILE A 140 -0.37 11.64 -2.89
C ILE A 140 -0.02 10.24 -2.41
N VAL A 141 0.34 9.35 -3.34
CA VAL A 141 0.76 7.98 -3.02
C VAL A 141 2.29 7.95 -3.01
N ALA A 142 2.86 8.30 -1.86
CA ALA A 142 4.28 8.35 -1.57
C ALA A 142 4.52 8.52 -0.05
N GLY A 143 5.65 8.04 0.46
CA GLY A 143 6.08 8.20 1.85
C GLY A 143 7.17 9.25 2.09
N ASP A 144 7.75 9.87 1.05
CA ASP A 144 8.94 10.71 1.19
C ASP A 144 8.66 12.15 1.67
N SER A 145 9.55 12.67 2.51
CA SER A 145 9.57 14.07 2.95
C SER A 145 9.65 15.10 1.83
N ASP A 146 10.12 14.74 0.64
CA ASP A 146 10.18 15.65 -0.51
C ASP A 146 8.79 16.18 -0.92
N TYR A 147 7.72 15.47 -0.57
CA TYR A 147 6.33 15.88 -0.84
C TYR A 147 5.72 16.84 0.19
N ILE A 148 6.43 17.19 1.29
CA ILE A 148 5.91 18.07 2.34
C ILE A 148 5.48 19.43 1.77
N ALA A 149 6.34 20.05 0.95
CA ALA A 149 6.05 21.36 0.36
C ALA A 149 4.82 21.31 -0.57
N LEU A 150 4.65 20.21 -1.30
CA LEU A 150 3.52 19.97 -2.18
C LEU A 150 2.21 19.82 -1.39
N ALA A 151 2.23 19.02 -0.32
CA ALA A 151 1.07 18.84 0.57
C ALA A 151 0.64 20.18 1.18
N GLN A 152 1.59 20.94 1.76
CA GLN A 152 1.31 22.25 2.35
C GLN A 152 0.79 23.26 1.30
N ARG A 153 1.32 23.23 0.08
CA ARG A 153 0.86 24.09 -1.01
C ARG A 153 -0.57 23.75 -1.42
N SER A 154 -0.88 22.46 -1.55
CA SER A 154 -2.22 21.97 -1.91
C SER A 154 -3.26 22.38 -0.86
N LYS A 155 -2.94 22.24 0.44
CA LYS A 155 -3.80 22.70 1.55
C LYS A 155 -4.00 24.21 1.53
N ARG A 156 -2.94 24.98 1.29
CA ARG A 156 -3.02 26.45 1.19
C ARG A 156 -3.95 26.90 0.04
N LEU A 157 -4.06 26.09 -1.02
CA LEU A 157 -4.99 26.31 -2.13
C LEU A 157 -6.41 25.77 -1.84
N GLY A 158 -6.68 25.30 -0.63
CA GLY A 158 -8.01 24.89 -0.17
C GLY A 158 -8.40 23.48 -0.61
N ARG A 159 -7.43 22.58 -0.79
CA ARG A 159 -7.67 21.16 -1.09
C ARG A 159 -7.52 20.32 0.17
N TYR A 160 -8.33 19.28 0.26
CA TYR A 160 -8.14 18.22 1.25
C TYR A 160 -7.03 17.29 0.76
N VAL A 161 -5.96 17.13 1.52
CA VAL A 161 -4.78 16.36 1.11
C VAL A 161 -4.71 15.05 1.88
N VAL A 162 -4.71 13.94 1.15
CA VAL A 162 -4.54 12.60 1.70
C VAL A 162 -3.20 12.04 1.24
N GLY A 163 -2.36 11.63 2.19
CA GLY A 163 -1.15 10.86 1.90
C GLY A 163 -1.41 9.36 2.03
N ILE A 164 -0.84 8.56 1.14
CA ILE A 164 -0.82 7.10 1.26
C ILE A 164 0.64 6.65 1.16
N GLY A 165 1.14 5.95 2.16
CA GLY A 165 2.52 5.49 2.19
C GLY A 165 2.67 4.16 2.92
N VAL A 166 3.84 3.55 2.78
CA VAL A 166 4.16 2.27 3.44
C VAL A 166 4.71 2.55 4.83
N ALA A 167 4.25 1.78 5.83
CA ALA A 167 4.74 1.89 7.20
C ALA A 167 6.26 1.65 7.27
N GLY A 168 6.97 2.41 8.11
CA GLY A 168 8.42 2.34 8.25
C GLY A 168 9.24 3.02 7.15
N ALA A 169 8.65 3.29 5.98
CA ALA A 169 9.25 4.10 4.91
C ALA A 169 8.72 5.54 4.87
N THR A 170 7.61 5.80 5.56
CA THR A 170 6.92 7.10 5.59
C THR A 170 7.57 8.10 6.54
N SER A 171 7.69 9.36 6.10
CA SER A 171 8.10 10.49 6.94
C SER A 171 6.95 10.99 7.84
N ALA A 172 7.17 11.04 9.15
CA ALA A 172 6.22 11.63 10.10
C ALA A 172 5.91 13.11 9.81
N SER A 173 6.86 13.83 9.21
CA SER A 173 6.66 15.22 8.79
C SER A 173 5.77 15.33 7.56
N LEU A 174 5.83 14.37 6.63
CA LEU A 174 4.87 14.29 5.53
C LEU A 174 3.46 13.99 6.06
N ALA A 175 3.33 12.99 6.94
CA ALA A 175 2.04 12.67 7.56
C ALA A 175 1.42 13.89 8.25
N SER A 176 2.23 14.66 8.99
CA SER A 176 1.79 15.91 9.65
C SER A 176 1.43 17.04 8.67
N ALA A 177 1.96 17.00 7.44
CA ALA A 177 1.70 17.99 6.42
C ALA A 177 0.36 17.75 5.69
N CYS A 178 -0.11 16.51 5.63
CA CYS A 178 -1.41 16.16 5.03
C CYS A 178 -2.59 16.52 5.97
N ASP A 179 -3.82 16.45 5.47
CA ASP A 179 -5.03 16.47 6.32
C ASP A 179 -5.34 15.09 6.88
N GLU A 180 -5.04 14.05 6.09
CA GLU A 180 -5.11 12.64 6.47
C GLU A 180 -3.91 11.91 5.89
N PHE A 181 -3.40 10.92 6.63
CA PHE A 181 -2.35 10.03 6.14
C PHE A 181 -2.73 8.60 6.47
N VAL A 182 -2.72 7.73 5.44
CA VAL A 182 -3.18 6.35 5.54
C VAL A 182 -2.01 5.42 5.21
N ASP A 183 -1.76 4.47 6.11
CA ASP A 183 -0.80 3.41 5.83
C ASP A 183 -1.35 2.47 4.76
N TYR A 184 -0.51 2.10 3.79
CA TYR A 184 -0.89 1.23 2.68
C TYR A 184 -1.51 -0.09 3.14
N ASP A 185 -0.95 -0.69 4.20
CA ASP A 185 -1.46 -1.93 4.79
C ASP A 185 -2.83 -1.78 5.47
N ALA A 186 -3.21 -0.57 5.86
CA ALA A 186 -4.52 -0.27 6.43
C ALA A 186 -5.59 -0.04 5.36
N LEU A 187 -5.24 -0.07 4.06
CA LEU A 187 -6.22 0.14 2.99
C LEU A 187 -7.19 -1.05 2.88
N PRO A 188 -8.51 -0.80 2.77
CA PRO A 188 -9.49 -1.86 2.60
C PRO A 188 -9.22 -2.68 1.34
N GLY A 189 -8.90 -3.96 1.50
CA GLY A 189 -8.64 -4.88 0.39
C GLY A 189 -7.19 -5.32 0.24
N VAL A 190 -6.24 -4.60 0.84
CA VAL A 190 -4.87 -5.10 1.02
C VAL A 190 -4.92 -6.21 2.06
N MET A 191 -4.46 -7.40 1.69
CA MET A 191 -4.34 -8.52 2.61
C MET A 191 -2.92 -8.49 3.16
N THR A 192 -2.80 -8.29 4.46
CA THR A 192 -1.55 -8.52 5.18
C THR A 192 -1.54 -9.96 5.69
N ASP A 193 -0.54 -10.74 5.29
CA ASP A 193 -0.22 -12.01 5.94
C ASP A 193 0.63 -11.70 7.19
N ASP A 194 0.18 -10.83 8.09
CA ASP A 194 0.92 -10.52 9.31
C ASP A 194 0.37 -11.31 10.50
N PRO A 195 1.23 -12.01 11.26
CA PRO A 195 0.87 -12.55 12.56
C PRO A 195 0.66 -11.38 13.52
N ILE A 196 -0.56 -11.30 14.05
CA ILE A 196 -0.98 -10.30 15.03
C ILE A 196 -0.01 -10.34 16.21
N THR A 197 0.87 -9.34 16.32
CA THR A 197 1.49 -9.01 17.60
C THR A 197 0.50 -8.11 18.31
N GLU A 198 -0.32 -8.71 19.17
CA GLU A 198 -1.17 -7.96 20.10
C GLU A 198 -0.26 -7.01 20.91
N GLU A 199 -0.39 -5.70 20.70
CA GLU A 199 0.05 -4.75 21.72
C GLU A 199 -0.81 -4.98 22.97
N PRO A 200 -0.21 -5.26 24.15
CA PRO A 200 -0.99 -5.53 25.34
C PRO A 200 -1.81 -4.29 25.70
N THR A 201 -3.12 -4.44 25.67
CA THR A 201 -4.07 -3.45 26.19
C THR A 201 -3.89 -3.36 27.71
N GLU A 202 -3.06 -2.45 28.20
CA GLU A 202 -2.95 -2.18 29.63
C GLU A 202 -4.10 -1.28 30.08
N ALA A 203 -5.12 -1.90 30.69
CA ALA A 203 -6.20 -1.23 31.39
C ALA A 203 -5.71 -0.55 32.69
N PRO A 204 -6.38 0.52 33.15
CA PRO A 204 -5.76 1.58 33.95
C PRO A 204 -5.63 1.23 35.44
N ARG A 205 -4.41 1.33 35.98
CA ARG A 205 -4.16 1.30 37.42
C ARG A 205 -4.06 2.70 38.02
N THR A 206 -5.02 2.97 38.91
CA THR A 206 -5.06 4.13 39.79
C THR A 206 -4.12 3.94 40.98
N SER A 207 -3.16 4.84 41.21
CA SER A 207 -2.72 5.22 42.57
C SER A 207 -1.82 6.47 42.58
N ARG A 208 -2.47 7.57 42.95
CA ARG A 208 -2.04 8.73 43.74
C ARG A 208 -0.61 8.75 44.36
N ARG A 209 0.03 9.94 44.21
CA ARG A 209 0.95 10.65 45.15
C ARG A 209 2.46 10.28 45.03
N ALA A 210 3.45 11.18 45.05
CA ALA A 210 3.58 12.57 45.46
C ALA A 210 4.77 13.29 44.75
N VAL A 211 4.76 14.62 44.82
CA VAL A 211 5.71 15.59 44.26
C VAL A 211 6.94 15.80 45.17
N ALA A 212 8.13 16.00 44.54
CA ALA A 212 9.20 16.99 44.83
C ALA A 212 10.65 16.39 44.76
N PRO A 213 11.71 17.19 44.54
CA PRO A 213 12.06 18.00 43.35
C PRO A 213 13.55 17.74 42.90
N PRO A 214 14.16 18.48 41.93
CA PRO A 214 15.31 18.02 41.14
C PRO A 214 16.68 18.40 41.71
N ARG A 215 17.74 17.70 41.28
CA ARG A 215 19.14 18.11 41.53
C ARG A 215 20.02 17.82 40.31
N ALA A 216 20.77 18.85 39.90
CA ALA A 216 21.89 18.84 38.94
C ALA A 216 22.94 19.86 39.47
N PRO A 217 24.17 19.99 38.94
CA PRO A 217 25.01 19.08 38.12
C PRO A 217 26.50 18.94 38.58
N GLU A 218 27.26 18.08 37.86
CA GLU A 218 28.72 18.10 37.53
C GLU A 218 29.83 17.86 38.60
N PRO A 219 31.12 17.58 38.23
CA PRO A 219 31.74 17.44 36.88
C PRO A 219 32.67 16.21 36.64
N ALA A 220 33.14 16.11 35.39
CA ALA A 220 34.17 15.19 34.86
C ALA A 220 35.60 15.44 35.42
N PRO A 221 36.55 14.53 35.13
CA PRO A 221 37.67 14.98 34.29
C PRO A 221 38.20 13.92 33.29
N ALA A 222 38.70 14.41 32.15
CA ALA A 222 39.78 13.83 31.34
C ALA A 222 41.05 14.70 31.55
N PRO A 223 42.21 14.54 30.87
CA PRO A 223 42.67 13.52 29.92
C PRO A 223 44.12 13.00 30.20
N VAL A 224 44.62 12.00 29.45
CA VAL A 224 46.06 11.89 29.10
C VAL A 224 46.27 11.11 27.79
N THR A 225 47.33 11.52 27.12
CA THR A 225 47.73 11.40 25.72
C THR A 225 48.63 10.21 25.36
N ALA A 226 48.53 9.80 24.08
CA ALA A 226 49.59 9.46 23.11
C ALA A 226 50.66 8.39 23.41
N GLY A 227 50.86 7.49 22.44
CA GLY A 227 52.05 6.65 22.31
C GLY A 227 52.05 5.74 21.08
N THR A 228 52.69 6.21 20.00
CA THR A 228 52.99 5.56 18.71
C THR A 228 54.00 4.41 18.80
N THR A 229 53.91 3.40 17.92
CA THR A 229 54.97 2.69 17.13
C THR A 229 54.34 1.42 16.52
N ALA A 230 54.25 1.21 15.20
CA ALA A 230 55.25 0.98 14.15
C ALA A 230 56.01 -0.36 14.26
N GLY A 231 55.85 -1.23 13.26
CA GLY A 231 56.56 -2.50 13.05
C GLY A 231 55.65 -3.53 12.36
N ALA A 232 55.54 -3.54 11.03
CA ALA A 232 56.46 -4.18 10.08
C ALA A 232 56.28 -5.72 9.99
N ASP A 233 55.76 -6.13 8.83
CA ASP A 233 56.40 -7.08 7.90
C ASP A 233 55.88 -8.53 7.79
N GLN A 234 55.85 -8.94 6.52
CA GLN A 234 55.96 -10.27 5.91
C GLN A 234 54.74 -11.13 5.58
N SER A 235 54.60 -11.24 4.26
CA SER A 235 53.98 -12.25 3.41
C SER A 235 54.46 -13.69 3.63
N SER A 236 53.58 -14.66 3.35
CA SER A 236 53.82 -15.87 2.52
C SER A 236 52.45 -16.58 2.36
N THR A 237 51.84 -16.68 1.17
CA THR A 237 52.03 -17.60 0.03
C THR A 237 51.73 -19.08 0.27
N ALA A 238 50.98 -19.65 -0.68
CA ALA A 238 50.69 -21.05 -1.03
C ALA A 238 49.59 -21.73 -0.19
N ASP A 239 48.39 -22.02 -0.73
CA ASP A 239 48.03 -22.91 -1.87
C ASP A 239 48.23 -24.39 -1.51
N ASP A 240 47.12 -25.08 -1.20
CA ASP A 240 46.81 -26.42 -1.72
C ASP A 240 45.37 -26.84 -1.34
N SER A 241 44.53 -27.09 -2.34
CA SER A 241 43.42 -28.05 -2.30
C SER A 241 43.93 -29.35 -2.97
N PRO A 242 43.24 -30.52 -3.00
CA PRO A 242 41.84 -30.80 -2.64
C PRO A 242 41.67 -32.13 -1.86
N THR A 243 40.44 -32.55 -1.55
CA THR A 243 39.99 -33.95 -1.76
C THR A 243 38.47 -34.08 -1.59
N THR A 244 37.92 -34.77 -2.58
CA THR A 244 36.56 -35.21 -2.88
C THR A 244 36.00 -36.22 -1.87
N ALA A 245 34.68 -36.16 -1.58
CA ALA A 245 33.87 -37.34 -1.31
C ALA A 245 32.38 -37.06 -1.57
N GLN A 246 31.77 -37.93 -2.37
CA GLN A 246 30.37 -37.95 -2.81
C GLN A 246 29.50 -38.82 -1.88
N GLY A 247 28.18 -38.58 -1.94
CA GLY A 247 27.10 -39.56 -1.77
C GLY A 247 26.47 -39.60 -0.37
N ALA A 248 25.18 -39.88 -0.18
CA ALA A 248 24.02 -40.11 -1.05
C ALA A 248 22.77 -40.27 -0.14
N THR A 249 21.56 -40.01 -0.66
CA THR A 249 20.24 -40.65 -0.33
C THR A 249 19.68 -40.49 1.11
N ALA A 250 18.39 -40.57 1.43
CA ALA A 250 17.06 -40.52 0.80
C ALA A 250 16.02 -40.71 1.95
N ALA A 251 14.72 -40.58 1.63
CA ALA A 251 13.52 -40.94 2.41
C ALA A 251 13.02 -39.86 3.40
N ASP A 252 11.86 -39.21 3.21
CA ASP A 252 10.49 -39.70 2.95
C ASP A 252 9.82 -40.26 4.21
N THR A 253 8.90 -39.45 4.78
CA THR A 253 7.82 -39.92 5.64
C THR A 253 6.63 -38.98 5.50
N ASP A 254 5.56 -39.55 4.96
CA ASP A 254 4.16 -39.18 5.08
C ASP A 254 3.80 -38.60 6.46
N ASP A 255 3.04 -37.51 6.47
CA ASP A 255 2.03 -37.32 7.52
C ASP A 255 0.73 -36.77 6.92
N ALA A 256 -0.36 -37.31 7.45
CA ALA A 256 -1.64 -37.45 6.80
C ALA A 256 -2.46 -36.15 6.78
N THR A 257 -3.01 -35.85 5.61
CA THR A 257 -4.01 -34.81 5.36
C THR A 257 -5.32 -35.12 6.09
N ALA A 258 -5.69 -34.30 7.07
CA ALA A 258 -7.08 -34.19 7.52
C ALA A 258 -7.93 -33.53 6.40
N PRO A 259 -9.19 -33.90 6.19
CA PRO A 259 -10.00 -33.32 5.12
C PRO A 259 -10.31 -31.85 5.44
N ASP A 260 -9.88 -30.95 4.55
CA ASP A 260 -10.23 -29.53 4.53
C ASP A 260 -11.75 -29.35 4.66
N GLU A 261 -12.18 -28.65 5.71
CA GLU A 261 -13.47 -27.93 5.67
C GLU A 261 -13.42 -26.96 4.49
N PRO A 262 -14.49 -26.80 3.70
CA PRO A 262 -14.47 -25.88 2.57
C PRO A 262 -14.33 -24.45 3.08
N THR A 263 -13.10 -23.95 3.07
CA THR A 263 -12.77 -22.54 3.28
C THR A 263 -13.42 -21.77 2.14
N VAL A 264 -14.58 -21.19 2.39
CA VAL A 264 -15.25 -20.31 1.42
C VAL A 264 -14.38 -19.06 1.35
N VAL A 265 -13.57 -18.91 0.30
CA VAL A 265 -12.74 -17.72 0.08
C VAL A 265 -13.55 -16.68 -0.69
N ALA A 266 -13.53 -15.43 -0.23
CA ALA A 266 -14.23 -14.34 -0.93
C ALA A 266 -13.64 -14.15 -2.34
N PRO A 267 -14.49 -13.92 -3.36
CA PRO A 267 -14.02 -13.72 -4.72
C PRO A 267 -13.16 -12.46 -4.82
N LYS A 268 -11.99 -12.56 -5.48
CA LYS A 268 -11.05 -11.44 -5.64
C LYS A 268 -11.28 -10.62 -6.92
N LYS A 269 -11.89 -11.19 -7.96
CA LYS A 269 -12.06 -10.58 -9.28
C LYS A 269 -13.51 -10.58 -9.76
N GLY A 270 -13.76 -9.81 -10.82
CA GLY A 270 -15.06 -9.70 -11.48
C GLY A 270 -16.13 -9.04 -10.60
N PRO A 271 -17.41 -9.14 -10.98
CA PRO A 271 -18.49 -8.44 -10.30
C PRO A 271 -18.65 -8.80 -8.82
N SER A 272 -18.33 -10.05 -8.45
CA SER A 272 -18.39 -10.51 -7.07
C SER A 272 -17.23 -9.93 -6.23
N GLY A 273 -16.02 -9.85 -6.78
CA GLY A 273 -14.90 -9.18 -6.11
C GLY A 273 -15.12 -7.67 -5.98
N LEU A 274 -15.70 -7.04 -7.00
CA LEU A 274 -16.12 -5.64 -6.95
C LEU A 274 -17.10 -5.38 -5.80
N LEU A 275 -18.08 -6.27 -5.58
CA LEU A 275 -19.00 -6.17 -4.45
C LEU A 275 -18.28 -6.27 -3.10
N VAL A 276 -17.34 -7.21 -2.95
CA VAL A 276 -16.56 -7.37 -1.72
C VAL A 276 -15.73 -6.12 -1.44
N ARG A 277 -15.04 -5.56 -2.44
CA ARG A 277 -14.26 -4.32 -2.28
C ARG A 277 -15.14 -3.13 -1.92
N ALA A 278 -16.29 -2.97 -2.57
CA ALA A 278 -17.26 -1.92 -2.24
C ALA A 278 -17.82 -2.02 -0.81
N LEU A 279 -18.06 -3.24 -0.32
CA LEU A 279 -18.50 -3.47 1.06
C LEU A 279 -17.40 -3.14 2.07
N ARG A 280 -16.18 -3.62 1.84
CA ARG A 280 -15.02 -3.30 2.72
C ARG A 280 -14.81 -1.80 2.83
N LEU A 281 -14.89 -1.11 1.71
CA LEU A 281 -14.72 0.34 1.67
C LEU A 281 -15.83 1.08 2.42
N GLY A 282 -17.09 0.64 2.28
CA GLY A 282 -18.20 1.25 3.01
C GLY A 282 -18.10 1.05 4.52
N HIS A 283 -17.69 -0.14 4.97
CA HIS A 283 -17.52 -0.42 6.40
C HIS A 283 -16.37 0.40 7.01
N ALA A 284 -15.26 0.58 6.29
CA ALA A 284 -14.14 1.40 6.74
C ALA A 284 -14.52 2.89 6.92
N LYS A 285 -15.54 3.38 6.19
CA LYS A 285 -15.97 4.78 6.22
C LYS A 285 -17.00 5.10 7.29
N ASP A 286 -18.02 4.24 7.42
CA ASP A 286 -19.19 4.51 8.27
C ASP A 286 -19.15 3.78 9.62
N ASP A 287 -18.18 2.88 9.84
CA ASP A 287 -18.06 1.98 11.01
C ASP A 287 -19.39 1.27 11.36
N ALA A 288 -20.25 1.11 10.35
CA ALA A 288 -21.59 0.57 10.49
C ALA A 288 -21.58 -0.91 10.14
N GLU A 289 -22.13 -1.75 11.02
CA GLU A 289 -22.28 -3.19 10.80
C GLU A 289 -23.11 -3.50 9.53
N TRP A 290 -24.01 -2.59 9.15
CA TRP A 290 -24.91 -2.74 8.01
C TRP A 290 -24.85 -1.51 7.10
N LEU A 291 -24.56 -1.73 5.81
CA LEU A 291 -24.47 -0.66 4.82
C LEU A 291 -25.75 -0.56 3.99
N HIS A 292 -26.10 0.66 3.59
CA HIS A 292 -27.21 0.87 2.67
C HIS A 292 -26.90 0.27 1.29
N SER A 293 -27.79 -0.59 0.77
CA SER A 293 -27.61 -1.23 -0.54
C SER A 293 -27.35 -0.25 -1.69
N ALA A 294 -27.98 0.93 -1.65
CA ALA A 294 -27.79 1.97 -2.67
C ALA A 294 -26.39 2.60 -2.58
N ALA A 295 -25.86 2.81 -1.39
CA ALA A 295 -24.51 3.35 -1.18
C ALA A 295 -23.46 2.37 -1.72
N VAL A 296 -23.59 1.08 -1.42
CA VAL A 296 -22.67 0.05 -1.94
C VAL A 296 -22.74 -0.04 -3.47
N LYS A 297 -23.93 0.02 -4.06
CA LYS A 297 -24.07 0.06 -5.52
C LYS A 297 -23.36 1.28 -6.12
N ASN A 298 -23.49 2.45 -5.50
CA ASN A 298 -22.81 3.66 -5.95
C ASN A 298 -21.29 3.53 -5.84
N HIS A 299 -20.77 2.92 -4.77
CA HIS A 299 -19.34 2.60 -4.65
C HIS A 299 -18.87 1.66 -5.77
N MET A 300 -19.62 0.58 -6.06
CA MET A 300 -19.29 -0.32 -7.17
C MET A 300 -19.23 0.41 -8.52
N LEU A 301 -20.16 1.32 -8.79
CA LEU A 301 -20.21 2.08 -10.04
C LEU A 301 -19.10 3.14 -10.14
N ARG A 302 -18.61 3.66 -9.01
CA ARG A 302 -17.44 4.55 -8.98
C ARG A 302 -16.13 3.79 -9.23
N MET A 303 -16.03 2.57 -8.69
CA MET A 303 -14.89 1.69 -8.91
C MET A 303 -14.86 1.18 -10.36
N ASP A 304 -15.98 0.65 -10.85
CA ASP A 304 -16.14 0.08 -12.18
C ASP A 304 -17.49 0.51 -12.81
N PRO A 305 -17.48 1.55 -13.67
CA PRO A 305 -18.68 2.03 -14.36
C PRO A 305 -19.31 1.02 -15.32
N THR A 306 -18.59 -0.05 -15.70
CA THR A 306 -19.09 -1.07 -16.62
C THR A 306 -20.01 -2.08 -15.93
N PHE A 307 -20.04 -2.07 -14.59
CA PHE A 307 -20.90 -2.97 -13.83
C PHE A 307 -22.38 -2.78 -14.18
N ASN A 308 -23.01 -3.89 -14.57
CA ASN A 308 -24.44 -3.93 -14.89
C ASN A 308 -25.03 -5.28 -14.48
N GLU A 309 -25.89 -5.28 -13.46
CA GLU A 309 -26.53 -6.51 -12.96
C GLU A 309 -27.33 -7.27 -14.03
N LYS A 310 -27.92 -6.57 -15.00
CA LYS A 310 -28.74 -7.18 -16.07
C LYS A 310 -27.90 -7.93 -17.07
N ALA A 311 -26.71 -7.40 -17.39
CA ALA A 311 -25.74 -8.09 -18.24
C ALA A 311 -25.26 -9.41 -17.60
N LEU A 312 -25.31 -9.49 -16.27
CA LEU A 312 -24.97 -10.69 -15.49
C LEU A 312 -26.16 -11.63 -15.28
N GLY A 313 -27.33 -11.34 -15.86
CA GLY A 313 -28.53 -12.17 -15.79
C GLY A 313 -29.48 -11.87 -14.62
N TYR A 314 -29.23 -10.82 -13.84
CA TYR A 314 -30.07 -10.44 -12.68
C TYR A 314 -31.00 -9.28 -13.02
N ARG A 315 -32.26 -9.35 -12.58
CA ARG A 315 -33.25 -8.28 -12.85
C ARG A 315 -32.99 -7.03 -12.02
N THR A 316 -32.43 -7.22 -10.83
CA THR A 316 -32.15 -6.15 -9.87
C THR A 316 -30.81 -6.36 -9.17
N PHE A 317 -30.22 -5.27 -8.68
CA PHE A 317 -29.02 -5.33 -7.84
C PHE A 317 -29.21 -6.22 -6.60
N THR A 318 -30.38 -6.20 -5.97
CA THR A 318 -30.64 -7.07 -4.80
C THR A 318 -30.63 -8.55 -5.17
N GLU A 319 -31.13 -8.93 -6.34
CA GLU A 319 -31.08 -10.32 -6.82
C GLU A 319 -29.62 -10.77 -7.05
N PHE A 320 -28.81 -9.88 -7.65
CA PHE A 320 -27.38 -10.07 -7.78
C PHE A 320 -26.70 -10.28 -6.42
N VAL A 321 -27.00 -9.44 -5.41
CA VAL A 321 -26.40 -9.61 -4.07
C VAL A 321 -26.88 -10.90 -3.39
N LYS A 322 -28.17 -11.22 -3.48
CA LYS A 322 -28.72 -12.46 -2.87
C LYS A 322 -28.11 -13.73 -3.44
N SER A 323 -27.80 -13.76 -4.73
CA SER A 323 -27.10 -14.91 -5.34
C SER A 323 -25.68 -15.13 -4.80
N ARG A 324 -25.12 -14.15 -4.07
CA ARG A 324 -23.81 -14.19 -3.40
C ARG A 324 -23.94 -14.41 -1.89
N GLY A 325 -25.03 -15.07 -1.48
CA GLY A 325 -25.34 -15.37 -0.08
C GLY A 325 -24.29 -16.24 0.64
N SER A 326 -23.31 -16.79 -0.06
CA SER A 326 -22.17 -17.48 0.54
C SER A 326 -21.23 -16.55 1.32
N PHE A 327 -21.13 -15.28 0.94
CA PHE A 327 -20.26 -14.30 1.62
C PHE A 327 -20.94 -12.95 1.93
N VAL A 328 -22.19 -12.74 1.51
CA VAL A 328 -22.97 -11.51 1.78
C VAL A 328 -24.27 -11.82 2.51
N GLU A 329 -24.64 -10.97 3.46
CA GLU A 329 -25.95 -10.96 4.11
C GLU A 329 -26.78 -9.77 3.64
N VAL A 330 -28.09 -10.00 3.51
CA VAL A 330 -29.06 -8.97 3.10
C VAL A 330 -30.16 -8.89 4.15
N ASP A 331 -30.34 -7.72 4.72
CA ASP A 331 -31.46 -7.40 5.61
C ASP A 331 -32.57 -6.68 4.81
N GLU A 332 -33.75 -7.29 4.83
CA GLU A 332 -34.98 -6.81 4.18
C GLU A 332 -36.08 -6.47 5.17
N THR A 333 -35.78 -6.44 6.48
CA THR A 333 -36.78 -6.15 7.53
C THR A 333 -37.29 -4.71 7.48
N GLY A 334 -36.45 -3.78 6.99
CA GLY A 334 -36.77 -2.36 6.88
C GLY A 334 -37.14 -1.89 5.46
N PRO A 335 -37.65 -0.65 5.34
CA PRO A 335 -37.97 -0.03 4.04
C PRO A 335 -36.71 0.20 3.18
N ILE A 336 -35.54 0.29 3.81
CA ILE A 336 -34.25 0.42 3.13
C ILE A 336 -33.49 -0.87 3.31
N ARG A 337 -33.14 -1.51 2.19
CA ARG A 337 -32.34 -2.73 2.19
C ARG A 337 -30.93 -2.45 2.66
N LYS A 338 -30.46 -3.24 3.62
CA LYS A 338 -29.10 -3.17 4.11
C LYS A 338 -28.34 -4.44 3.75
N ILE A 339 -27.04 -4.31 3.55
CA ILE A 339 -26.16 -5.42 3.18
C ILE A 339 -24.85 -5.32 3.97
N ARG A 340 -24.25 -6.48 4.24
CA ARG A 340 -22.95 -6.58 4.91
C ARG A 340 -22.20 -7.83 4.46
N LEU A 341 -20.89 -7.85 4.65
CA LEU A 341 -20.14 -9.10 4.55
C LEU A 341 -20.50 -10.02 5.72
N ARG A 342 -20.46 -11.32 5.51
CA ARG A 342 -20.59 -12.28 6.61
C ARG A 342 -19.38 -12.15 7.53
N SER A 343 -19.57 -12.40 8.83
CA SER A 343 -18.50 -12.28 9.86
C SER A 343 -17.23 -13.04 9.51
N ALA A 344 -17.33 -14.20 8.84
CA ALA A 344 -16.17 -14.96 8.35
C ALA A 344 -15.33 -14.26 7.26
N PHE A 345 -15.75 -13.09 6.78
CA PHE A 345 -15.11 -12.33 5.69
C PHE A 345 -14.82 -10.88 6.05
N HIS A 346 -15.09 -10.48 7.30
CA HIS A 346 -14.54 -9.25 7.83
C HIS A 346 -13.03 -9.44 8.02
N PRO A 347 -12.19 -8.44 7.66
CA PRO A 347 -10.88 -8.36 8.27
C PRO A 347 -11.10 -8.17 9.78
N GLU A 348 -10.50 -9.01 10.62
CA GLU A 348 -10.46 -8.79 12.07
C GLU A 348 -9.61 -7.56 12.42
#